data_AF-A0AAD6YHU6-F1
#
_entry.id   AF-A0AAD6YHU6-F1
#
_cell.length_a   1.000
_cell.length_b   1.000
_cell.length_c   1.000
_cell.angle_alpha   90.00
_cell.angle_beta   90.00
_cell.angle_gamma   90.00
#
_symmetry.space_group_name_H-M   'P 1'
#
loop_
_entity.id
_entity.type
_entity.pdbx_description
1 polymer ?
#
loop_
_entity_poly.entity_id
_entity_poly.type
_entity_poly.pdbx_seq_one_letter_code
_entity_poly.pdbx_strand_id
1 'polypeptide(L)'
;LQEANLLYWASSLMGFTYSFINYFISKAVGKPPFDIPELRFVYAGVAVSHDQVLGNNTANTSSVRRTYLLEELIDTEAEDFVKFVHNGNALPLLEPEDPLYEIAQFLCFTQHVQYYKTEGAVFLSDLQGTKTLLTDPQIMTSPKISGDTNIFGEGNVGSVFEQFLEQHVCNHYCKWFELPSMI
;
A
#
# COMPACT_ATOMS: atom_id res chain seq x y z
N LEU A 1 -12.60 -5.07 11.12
CA LEU A 1 -12.23 -3.64 11.13
C LEU A 1 -10.71 -3.42 11.01
N GLN A 2 -9.87 -4.42 11.32
CA GLN A 2 -8.43 -4.35 11.09
C GLN A 2 -8.07 -4.02 9.63
N GLU A 3 -8.75 -4.64 8.66
CA GLU A 3 -8.58 -4.33 7.23
C GLU A 3 -8.88 -2.87 6.86
N ALA A 4 -9.93 -2.28 7.45
CA ALA A 4 -10.25 -0.87 7.22
C ALA A 4 -9.12 0.05 7.71
N ASN A 5 -8.50 -0.28 8.85
CA ASN A 5 -7.34 0.45 9.35
C ASN A 5 -6.12 0.22 8.45
N LEU A 6 -5.92 -0.99 7.96
CA LEU A 6 -4.82 -1.33 7.05
C LEU A 6 -4.88 -0.43 5.81
N LEU A 7 -6.03 -0.39 5.13
CA LEU A 7 -6.21 0.44 3.95
C LEU A 7 -6.08 1.95 4.23
N TYR A 8 -6.53 2.41 5.40
CA TYR A 8 -6.31 3.78 5.85
C TYR A 8 -4.82 4.13 6.01
N TRP A 9 -4.05 3.24 6.65
CA TRP A 9 -2.61 3.43 6.82
C TRP A 9 -1.86 3.31 5.50
N ALA A 10 -2.28 2.42 4.61
CA ALA A 10 -1.71 2.29 3.28
C ALA A 10 -1.93 3.56 2.43
N SER A 11 -3.14 4.11 2.48
CA SER A 11 -3.45 5.41 1.88
C SER A 11 -2.54 6.52 2.42
N SER A 12 -2.30 6.52 3.73
CA SER A 12 -1.44 7.51 4.40
C SER A 12 0.03 7.36 4.00
N LEU A 13 0.55 6.13 3.93
CA LEU A 13 1.92 5.84 3.50
C LEU A 13 2.15 6.18 2.02
N MET A 14 1.14 5.97 1.17
CA MET A 14 1.21 6.39 -0.23
C MET A 14 1.21 7.92 -0.34
N GLY A 15 0.33 8.62 0.39
CA GLY A 15 0.32 10.08 0.45
C GLY A 15 1.62 10.69 1.00
N PHE A 16 2.24 10.00 1.97
CA PHE A 16 3.58 10.33 2.46
C PHE A 16 4.63 10.25 1.36
N THR A 17 4.65 9.18 0.56
CA THR A 17 5.56 9.04 -0.58
C THR A 17 5.37 10.16 -1.61
N TYR A 18 4.13 10.49 -1.97
CA TYR A 18 3.87 11.62 -2.89
C TYR A 18 4.31 12.96 -2.31
N SER A 19 4.16 13.17 -1.00
CA SER A 19 4.67 14.38 -0.34
C SER A 19 6.19 14.48 -0.42
N PHE A 20 6.90 13.36 -0.24
CA PHE A 20 8.35 13.29 -0.45
C PHE A 20 8.74 13.62 -1.90
N ILE A 21 8.07 13.00 -2.89
CA ILE A 21 8.30 13.25 -4.32
C ILE A 21 8.15 14.74 -4.65
N ASN A 22 7.02 15.33 -4.27
CA ASN A 22 6.70 16.73 -4.54
C ASN A 22 7.71 17.68 -3.89
N TYR A 23 8.10 17.39 -2.65
CA TYR A 23 9.13 18.16 -1.95
C TYR A 23 10.47 18.09 -2.70
N PHE A 24 10.91 16.89 -3.09
CA PHE A 24 12.18 16.71 -3.81
C PHE A 24 12.17 17.44 -5.16
N ILE A 25 11.13 17.25 -5.96
CA ILE A 25 10.97 17.94 -7.26
C ILE A 25 10.98 19.47 -7.07
N SER A 26 10.36 20.00 -6.02
CA SER A 26 10.34 21.44 -5.75
C SER A 26 11.72 22.05 -5.46
N LYS A 27 12.71 21.21 -5.12
CA LYS A 27 14.10 21.61 -4.82
C LYS A 27 15.08 21.24 -5.92
N ALA A 28 14.70 20.34 -6.83
CA ALA A 28 15.55 19.88 -7.91
C ALA A 28 15.80 20.99 -8.94
N VAL A 29 17.00 20.99 -9.52
CA VAL A 29 17.40 21.95 -10.58
C VAL A 29 16.72 21.64 -11.92
N GLY A 30 16.18 20.43 -12.09
CA GLY A 30 15.48 19.98 -13.29
C GLY A 30 14.26 19.13 -12.98
N LYS A 31 13.45 18.86 -14.01
CA LYS A 31 12.32 17.94 -13.94
C LYS A 31 12.80 16.49 -14.03
N PRO A 32 12.05 15.52 -13.48
CA PRO A 32 12.32 14.12 -13.73
C PRO A 32 12.28 13.83 -15.24
N PRO A 33 13.18 12.99 -15.78
CA PRO A 33 13.19 12.62 -17.20
C PRO A 33 12.14 11.55 -17.54
N PHE A 34 11.19 11.31 -16.65
CA PHE A 34 10.13 10.31 -16.73
C PHE A 34 8.85 10.87 -16.10
N ASP A 35 7.71 10.27 -16.44
CA ASP A 35 6.44 10.58 -15.80
C ASP A 35 6.38 9.96 -14.41
N ILE A 36 5.71 10.62 -13.47
CA ILE A 36 5.45 10.08 -12.14
C ILE A 36 4.05 9.46 -12.16
N PRO A 37 3.91 8.13 -11.99
CA PRO A 37 2.60 7.51 -11.88
C PRO A 37 1.79 8.09 -10.71
N GLU A 38 0.51 8.37 -10.95
CA GLU A 38 -0.43 8.88 -9.95
C GLU A 38 -1.42 7.76 -9.57
N LEU A 39 -1.11 7.06 -8.49
CA LEU A 39 -1.93 5.99 -7.93
C LEU A 39 -2.46 6.38 -6.55
N ARG A 40 -3.63 5.87 -6.21
CA ARG A 40 -4.17 5.93 -4.85
C ARG A 40 -4.79 4.60 -4.48
N PHE A 41 -4.94 4.35 -3.18
CA PHE A 41 -5.81 3.28 -2.73
C PHE A 41 -7.27 3.63 -2.97
N VAL A 42 -8.08 2.59 -3.21
CA VAL A 42 -9.54 2.69 -3.29
C VAL A 42 -10.11 3.35 -2.03
N TYR A 43 -11.19 4.11 -2.19
CA TYR A 43 -11.92 4.56 -1.02
C TYR A 43 -12.63 3.39 -0.35
N ALA A 44 -12.63 3.38 0.97
CA ALA A 44 -13.31 2.34 1.73
C ALA A 44 -14.10 2.89 2.91
N GLY A 45 -15.11 2.13 3.31
CA GLY A 45 -15.98 2.42 4.43
C GLY A 45 -16.38 1.15 5.16
N VAL A 46 -16.86 1.32 6.39
CA VAL A 46 -17.31 0.21 7.23
C VAL A 46 -18.82 0.28 7.33
N ALA A 47 -19.51 -0.74 6.83
CA ALA A 47 -20.96 -0.85 6.94
C ALA A 47 -21.32 -1.81 8.07
N VAL A 48 -22.19 -1.37 8.96
CA VAL A 48 -22.68 -2.19 10.08
C VAL A 48 -24.18 -2.42 9.89
N SER A 49 -24.56 -3.68 9.77
CA SER A 49 -25.96 -4.10 9.75
C SER A 49 -26.43 -4.41 11.15
N HIS A 50 -27.64 -3.97 11.48
CA HIS A 50 -28.30 -4.20 12.76
C HIS A 50 -29.56 -5.02 12.54
N ASP A 51 -29.89 -5.88 13.51
CA ASP A 51 -31.20 -6.54 13.51
C ASP A 51 -32.28 -5.54 13.95
N GLN A 52 -33.45 -5.61 13.31
CA GLN A 52 -34.61 -4.82 13.73
C GLN A 52 -35.29 -5.54 14.90
N VAL A 53 -35.29 -4.91 16.08
CA VAL A 53 -36.08 -5.41 17.23
C VAL A 53 -37.51 -4.89 17.08
N LEU A 54 -38.42 -5.74 16.59
CA LEU A 54 -39.87 -5.49 16.66
C LEU A 54 -40.36 -5.82 18.07
N GLY A 55 -40.39 -4.82 18.97
CA GLY A 55 -40.89 -5.01 20.33
C GLY A 55 -41.41 -3.71 20.97
N ASN A 56 -42.70 -3.69 21.28
CA ASN A 56 -43.36 -2.57 21.97
C ASN A 56 -42.78 -2.35 23.37
N ASN A 57 -42.32 -1.12 23.64
CA ASN A 57 -42.21 -0.48 24.96
C ASN A 57 -41.12 -0.91 25.97
N THR A 58 -39.95 -1.39 25.54
CA THR A 58 -38.75 -1.36 26.40
C THR A 58 -37.49 -1.11 25.58
N ALA A 59 -36.73 -0.07 25.97
CA ALA A 59 -35.45 0.42 25.44
C ALA A 59 -34.90 -0.30 24.19
N ASN A 60 -34.98 0.38 23.03
CA ASN A 60 -34.42 -0.05 21.75
C ASN A 60 -32.89 -0.31 21.86
N THR A 61 -32.48 -1.55 22.09
CA THR A 61 -31.09 -1.97 21.92
C THR A 61 -30.97 -2.71 20.58
N SER A 62 -30.48 -2.02 19.55
CA SER A 62 -30.18 -2.66 18.26
C SER A 62 -28.91 -3.50 18.40
N SER A 63 -29.00 -4.82 18.24
CA SER A 63 -27.82 -5.69 18.19
C SER A 63 -27.15 -5.59 16.82
N VAL A 64 -25.83 -5.40 16.81
CA VAL A 64 -25.02 -5.50 15.59
C VAL A 64 -25.09 -6.92 15.08
N ARG A 65 -25.53 -7.11 13.84
CA ARG A 65 -25.64 -8.41 13.17
C ARG A 65 -24.35 -8.76 12.44
N ARG A 66 -23.89 -7.86 11.56
CA ARG A 66 -22.68 -8.05 10.74
C ARG A 66 -22.02 -6.72 10.41
N THR A 67 -20.71 -6.76 10.26
CA THR A 67 -19.87 -5.65 9.80
C THR A 67 -19.22 -6.05 8.48
N TYR A 68 -19.22 -5.13 7.53
CA TYR A 68 -18.63 -5.29 6.20
C TYR A 68 -17.61 -4.18 5.96
N LEU A 69 -16.51 -4.52 5.28
CA LEU A 69 -15.70 -3.54 4.59
C LEU A 69 -16.33 -3.33 3.20
N LEU A 70 -16.53 -2.08 2.82
CA LEU A 70 -16.98 -1.68 1.49
C LEU A 70 -15.84 -0.92 0.84
N GLU A 71 -15.55 -1.23 -0.42
CA GLU A 71 -14.51 -0.56 -1.21
C GLU A 71 -15.12 0.01 -2.49
N GLU A 72 -14.46 1.04 -3.03
CA GLU A 72 -14.74 1.56 -4.37
C GLU A 72 -14.60 0.44 -5.40
N LEU A 73 -15.64 0.26 -6.21
CA LEU A 73 -15.63 -0.74 -7.26
C LEU A 73 -14.62 -0.31 -8.34
N ILE A 74 -13.63 -1.16 -8.58
CA ILE A 74 -12.71 -1.04 -9.70
C ILE A 74 -13.42 -1.58 -10.95
N ASP A 75 -13.55 -0.76 -11.99
CA ASP A 75 -14.13 -1.19 -13.27
C ASP A 75 -13.12 -2.01 -14.07
N THR A 76 -13.18 -3.33 -13.90
CA THR A 76 -12.27 -4.26 -14.57
C THR A 76 -12.66 -4.60 -16.01
N GLU A 77 -13.81 -4.12 -16.49
CA GLU A 77 -14.13 -4.22 -17.92
C GLU A 77 -13.37 -3.19 -18.75
N ALA A 78 -12.96 -2.08 -18.12
CA ALA A 78 -12.17 -1.02 -18.73
C ALA A 78 -10.65 -1.17 -18.50
N GLU A 79 -10.23 -1.73 -17.37
CA GLU A 79 -8.82 -1.87 -16.99
C GLU A 79 -8.50 -3.24 -16.37
N ASP A 80 -7.40 -3.86 -16.79
CA ASP A 80 -6.97 -5.13 -16.21
C ASP A 80 -6.56 -4.96 -14.73
N PHE A 81 -7.00 -5.90 -13.89
CA PHE A 81 -6.54 -6.01 -12.51
C PHE A 81 -5.20 -6.78 -12.48
N VAL A 82 -4.17 -6.13 -11.94
CA VAL A 82 -2.79 -6.60 -11.99
C VAL A 82 -2.18 -6.57 -10.59
N LYS A 83 -1.44 -7.62 -10.26
CA LYS A 83 -0.60 -7.68 -9.07
C LYS A 83 0.82 -7.23 -9.45
N PHE A 84 1.22 -6.05 -8.96
CA PHE A 84 2.49 -5.41 -9.34
C PHE A 84 3.67 -5.87 -8.49
N VAL A 85 3.43 -6.06 -7.18
CA VAL A 85 4.45 -6.45 -6.19
C VAL A 85 3.86 -7.49 -5.26
N HIS A 86 4.60 -8.54 -4.94
CA HIS A 86 4.17 -9.58 -4.00
C HIS A 86 4.61 -9.27 -2.57
N ASN A 87 3.84 -9.66 -1.55
CA ASN A 87 4.31 -9.62 -0.15
C ASN A 87 5.51 -10.51 0.20
N GLY A 88 6.05 -11.26 -0.76
CA GLY A 88 7.10 -12.26 -0.57
C GLY A 88 8.46 -11.84 -1.13
N ASN A 89 8.49 -10.77 -1.95
CA ASN A 89 9.71 -10.19 -2.47
C ASN A 89 9.57 -8.68 -2.73
N ALA A 90 10.69 -7.96 -2.78
CA ALA A 90 10.73 -6.53 -3.04
C ALA A 90 10.95 -6.19 -4.53
N LEU A 91 10.48 -7.05 -5.43
CA LEU A 91 10.71 -6.98 -6.87
C LEU A 91 9.40 -6.76 -7.64
N PRO A 92 9.46 -6.14 -8.83
CA PRO A 92 8.31 -6.12 -9.73
C PRO A 92 7.94 -7.55 -10.13
N LEU A 93 6.65 -7.86 -10.16
CA LEU A 93 6.14 -9.12 -10.70
C LEU A 93 6.01 -9.14 -12.22
N LEU A 94 6.04 -7.95 -12.83
CA LEU A 94 5.93 -7.78 -14.27
C LEU A 94 7.30 -7.85 -14.94
N GLU A 95 7.32 -8.37 -16.17
CA GLU A 95 8.51 -8.36 -17.02
C GLU A 95 8.72 -6.98 -17.65
N PRO A 96 9.97 -6.59 -18.01
CA PRO A 96 10.28 -5.29 -18.59
C PRO A 96 9.50 -4.91 -19.86
N GLU A 97 9.05 -5.91 -20.63
CA GLU A 97 8.26 -5.71 -21.85
C GLU A 97 6.78 -5.39 -21.57
N ASP A 98 6.31 -5.59 -20.33
CA ASP A 98 4.94 -5.29 -19.95
C ASP A 98 4.71 -3.77 -19.93
N PRO A 99 3.62 -3.26 -20.56
CA PRO A 99 3.33 -1.82 -20.59
C PRO A 99 3.09 -1.21 -19.19
N LEU A 100 2.82 -2.03 -18.18
CA LEU A 100 2.64 -1.63 -16.80
C LEU A 100 3.89 -1.81 -15.93
N TYR A 101 5.00 -2.29 -16.50
CA TYR A 101 6.25 -2.49 -15.77
C TYR A 101 6.74 -1.22 -15.07
N GLU A 102 6.55 -0.06 -15.68
CA GLU A 102 6.89 1.24 -15.09
C GLU A 102 6.11 1.54 -13.81
N ILE A 103 4.85 1.11 -13.73
CA ILE A 103 4.05 1.21 -12.50
C ILE A 103 4.63 0.27 -11.44
N ALA A 104 4.99 -0.96 -11.79
CA ALA A 104 5.63 -1.88 -10.85
C ALA A 104 6.96 -1.34 -10.33
N GLN A 105 7.79 -0.74 -11.20
CA GLN A 105 9.02 -0.07 -10.82
C GLN A 105 8.77 1.10 -9.87
N PHE A 106 7.80 1.96 -10.19
CA PHE A 106 7.40 3.07 -9.32
C PHE A 106 6.95 2.57 -7.95
N LEU A 107 6.14 1.51 -7.91
CA LEU A 107 5.66 0.90 -6.67
C LEU A 107 6.82 0.33 -5.83
N CYS A 108 7.79 -0.38 -6.41
CA CYS A 108 9.01 -0.79 -5.70
C CYS A 108 9.81 0.42 -5.14
N PHE A 109 9.87 1.52 -5.88
CA PHE A 109 10.45 2.77 -5.39
C PHE A 109 9.69 3.34 -4.19
N THR A 110 8.35 3.28 -4.18
CA THR A 110 7.56 3.74 -3.02
C THR A 110 7.89 2.95 -1.75
N GLN A 111 8.14 1.65 -1.86
CA GLN A 111 8.55 0.80 -0.74
C GLN A 111 9.89 1.29 -0.17
N HIS A 112 10.85 1.61 -1.06
CA HIS A 112 12.15 2.13 -0.67
C HIS A 112 12.03 3.49 0.05
N VAL A 113 11.26 4.44 -0.48
CA VAL A 113 11.02 5.74 0.18
C VAL A 113 10.49 5.53 1.59
N GLN A 114 9.47 4.69 1.74
CA GLN A 114 8.84 4.42 3.04
C GLN A 114 9.82 3.76 4.00
N TYR A 115 10.52 2.72 3.56
CA TYR A 115 11.53 2.05 4.38
C TYR A 115 12.61 3.03 4.84
N TYR A 116 13.22 3.78 3.92
CA TYR A 116 14.31 4.70 4.25
C TYR A 116 13.86 5.84 5.15
N LYS A 117 12.75 6.50 4.82
CA LYS A 117 12.29 7.68 5.56
C LYS A 117 11.67 7.35 6.92
N THR A 118 11.26 6.11 7.12
CA THR A 118 10.82 5.62 8.43
C THR A 118 11.92 4.88 9.19
N GLU A 119 13.18 5.00 8.74
CA GLU A 119 14.34 4.38 9.38
C GLU A 119 14.21 2.85 9.54
N GLY A 120 13.61 2.21 8.53
CA GLY A 120 13.37 0.77 8.51
C GLY A 120 12.25 0.33 9.45
N ALA A 121 11.25 1.18 9.68
CA ALA A 121 10.09 0.83 10.50
C ALA A 121 8.97 0.16 9.71
N VAL A 122 8.65 0.68 8.52
CA VAL A 122 7.46 0.26 7.76
C VAL A 122 7.60 0.52 6.26
N PHE A 123 7.00 -0.36 5.46
CA PHE A 123 6.75 -0.12 4.04
C PHE A 123 5.53 -0.92 3.56
N LEU A 124 4.95 -0.51 2.42
CA LEU A 124 3.85 -1.23 1.78
C LEU A 124 4.34 -2.39 0.92
N SER A 125 3.55 -3.46 0.86
CA SER A 125 3.75 -4.57 -0.07
C SER A 125 2.40 -5.10 -0.53
N ASP A 126 2.40 -6.22 -1.27
CA ASP A 126 1.21 -6.78 -1.91
C ASP A 126 0.41 -5.76 -2.73
N LEU A 127 1.10 -5.00 -3.58
CA LEU A 127 0.53 -3.89 -4.30
C LEU A 127 -0.16 -4.40 -5.56
N GLN A 128 -1.49 -4.28 -5.62
CA GLN A 128 -2.35 -4.77 -6.69
C GLN A 128 -3.52 -3.84 -6.97
N GLY A 129 -4.03 -3.88 -8.21
CA GLY A 129 -5.13 -3.03 -8.67
C GLY A 129 -5.00 -2.73 -10.16
N THR A 130 -5.28 -1.50 -10.56
CA THR A 130 -5.17 -1.04 -11.95
C THR A 130 -4.06 0.02 -12.09
N LYS A 131 -4.06 0.76 -13.21
CA LYS A 131 -3.08 1.81 -13.49
C LYS A 131 -3.15 2.98 -12.51
N THR A 132 -4.30 3.18 -11.85
CA THR A 132 -4.56 4.36 -11.02
C THR A 132 -5.10 4.02 -9.63
N LEU A 133 -5.71 2.84 -9.47
CA LEU A 133 -6.31 2.40 -8.21
C LEU A 133 -5.60 1.17 -7.66
N LEU A 134 -5.28 1.20 -6.37
CA LEU A 134 -4.75 0.07 -5.62
C LEU A 134 -5.76 -0.39 -4.57
N THR A 135 -5.74 -1.65 -4.20
CA THR A 135 -6.58 -2.23 -3.14
C THR A 135 -5.83 -3.36 -2.45
N ASP A 136 -6.39 -3.86 -1.35
CA ASP A 136 -5.87 -5.02 -0.60
C ASP A 136 -4.36 -4.99 -0.35
N PRO A 137 -3.77 -3.89 0.18
CA PRO A 137 -2.34 -3.84 0.44
C PRO A 137 -1.96 -4.74 1.62
N GLN A 138 -0.66 -5.00 1.74
CA GLN A 138 -0.04 -5.44 2.97
C GLN A 138 0.87 -4.35 3.53
N ILE A 139 0.86 -4.17 4.85
CA ILE A 139 1.83 -3.32 5.55
C ILE A 139 2.88 -4.24 6.19
N MET A 140 4.13 -4.05 5.79
CA MET A 140 5.28 -4.77 6.34
C MET A 140 5.90 -3.91 7.44
N THR A 141 6.03 -4.44 8.65
CA THR A 141 6.63 -3.71 9.78
C THR A 141 7.82 -4.44 10.35
N SER A 142 8.76 -3.67 10.90
CA SER A 142 9.93 -4.22 11.56
C SER A 142 9.51 -5.15 12.72
N PRO A 143 10.12 -6.35 12.84
CA PRO A 143 9.92 -7.23 13.99
C PRO A 143 10.18 -6.52 15.34
N LYS A 144 11.04 -5.50 15.35
CA LYS A 144 11.33 -4.69 16.55
C LYS A 144 10.14 -3.85 17.03
N ILE A 145 9.22 -3.52 16.12
CA ILE A 145 8.02 -2.71 16.39
C ILE A 145 6.81 -3.61 16.62
N SER A 146 6.67 -4.67 15.81
CA SER A 146 5.54 -5.60 15.91
C SER A 146 5.64 -6.57 17.08
N GLY A 147 6.86 -6.88 17.55
CA GLY A 147 7.09 -8.00 18.46
C GLY A 147 6.51 -9.29 17.87
N ASP A 148 5.81 -10.07 18.71
CA ASP A 148 5.07 -11.28 18.30
C ASP A 148 3.65 -10.98 17.77
N THR A 149 3.27 -9.70 17.64
CA THR A 149 1.91 -9.30 17.28
C THR A 149 1.82 -8.70 15.88
N ASN A 150 0.90 -9.23 15.08
CA ASN A 150 0.61 -8.70 13.76
C ASN A 150 -0.29 -7.45 13.85
N ILE A 151 0.34 -6.27 13.90
CA ILE A 151 -0.34 -4.97 14.08
C ILE A 151 -1.26 -4.65 12.87
N PHE A 152 -0.86 -5.07 11.66
CA PHE A 152 -1.54 -4.74 10.40
C PHE A 152 -1.95 -6.00 9.60
N GLY A 153 -2.55 -6.98 10.28
CA GLY A 153 -3.06 -8.19 9.63
C GLY A 153 -2.02 -9.30 9.50
N GLU A 154 -2.47 -10.48 9.08
CA GLU A 154 -1.68 -11.72 9.13
C GLU A 154 -0.59 -11.83 8.05
N GLY A 155 -0.63 -11.01 7.01
CA GLY A 155 0.30 -11.08 5.89
C GLY A 155 1.67 -10.46 6.15
N ASN A 156 1.96 -9.97 7.37
CA ASN A 156 3.30 -9.50 7.73
C ASN A 156 4.25 -10.69 7.91
N VAL A 157 5.15 -10.88 6.95
CA VAL A 157 6.18 -11.92 7.01
C VAL A 157 7.50 -11.29 7.47
N GLY A 158 7.82 -11.43 8.76
CA GLY A 158 8.98 -10.77 9.37
C GLY A 158 10.32 -11.05 8.68
N SER A 159 10.51 -12.27 8.14
CA SER A 159 11.71 -12.61 7.36
C SER A 159 11.80 -11.86 6.04
N VAL A 160 10.67 -11.54 5.39
CA VAL A 160 10.66 -10.73 4.15
C VAL A 160 10.98 -9.28 4.46
N PHE A 161 10.57 -8.77 5.62
CA PHE A 161 10.96 -7.43 6.06
C PHE A 161 12.47 -7.30 6.19
N GLU A 162 13.12 -8.27 6.84
CA GLU A 162 14.59 -8.27 7.02
C GLU A 162 15.32 -8.42 5.68
N GLN A 163 14.77 -9.23 4.76
CA GLN A 163 15.32 -9.44 3.43
C GLN A 163 15.06 -8.29 2.45
N PHE A 164 14.23 -7.30 2.81
CA PHE A 164 13.92 -6.18 1.92
C PHE A 164 15.19 -5.46 1.43
N LEU A 165 16.17 -5.27 2.32
CA LEU A 165 17.45 -4.65 1.98
C LEU A 165 18.23 -5.44 0.93
N GLU A 166 18.19 -6.77 1.00
CA GLU A 166 18.92 -7.67 0.09
C GLU A 166 18.18 -7.89 -1.24
N GLN A 167 16.85 -7.79 -1.22
CA GLN A 167 15.99 -8.08 -2.38
C GLN A 167 15.68 -6.86 -3.23
N HIS A 168 15.60 -5.66 -2.63
CA HIS A 168 15.22 -4.46 -3.36
C HIS A 168 16.33 -4.05 -4.34
N VAL A 169 15.99 -4.00 -5.63
CA VAL A 169 16.89 -3.50 -6.68
C VAL A 169 16.55 -2.06 -7.01
N CYS A 170 17.46 -1.13 -6.69
CA CYS A 170 17.29 0.29 -7.00
C CYS A 170 17.12 0.54 -8.49
N ASN A 171 15.99 1.15 -8.86
CA ASN A 171 15.67 1.52 -10.22
C ASN A 171 15.93 3.00 -10.53
N HIS A 172 15.47 3.47 -11.69
CA HIS A 172 15.71 4.83 -12.15
C HIS A 172 14.99 5.88 -11.30
N TYR A 173 13.82 5.57 -10.71
CA TYR A 173 13.18 6.44 -9.71
C TYR A 173 14.10 6.57 -8.48
N CYS A 174 14.52 5.45 -7.88
CA CYS A 174 15.38 5.46 -6.69
C CYS A 174 16.64 6.31 -6.89
N LYS A 175 17.26 6.18 -8.08
CA LYS A 175 18.47 6.93 -8.45
C LYS A 175 18.22 8.43 -8.61
N TRP A 176 17.13 8.81 -9.29
CA TRP A 176 16.81 10.22 -9.52
C TRP A 176 16.41 10.95 -8.24
N PHE A 177 15.70 10.27 -7.33
CA PHE A 177 15.32 10.79 -6.02
C PHE A 177 16.44 10.64 -4.96
N GLU A 178 17.66 10.28 -5.39
CA GLU A 178 18.86 10.21 -4.55
C GLU A 178 18.68 9.35 -3.29
N LEU A 179 17.93 8.25 -3.41
CA LEU A 179 17.80 7.28 -2.32
C LEU A 179 19.12 6.52 -2.13
N PRO A 180 19.48 6.16 -0.87
CA PRO A 180 20.67 5.35 -0.63
C PRO A 180 20.58 4.02 -1.37
N SER A 181 21.71 3.49 -1.82
CA SER A 181 21.72 2.14 -2.37
C SER A 181 21.50 1.13 -1.26
N MET A 182 20.59 0.18 -1.50
CA MET A 182 20.43 -1.01 -0.66
C MET A 182 21.52 -2.03 -1.04
N ILE A 183 21.94 -2.86 -0.08
CA ILE A 183 23.17 -3.68 -0.13
C ILE A 183 22.94 -4.97 -0.92
#